data_AF-A0A0U3A7J9-F1
#
_entry.id   AF-A0A0U3A7J9-F1
#
_cell.length_a   1.000
_cell.length_b   1.000
_cell.length_c   1.000
_cell.angle_alpha   90.00
_cell.angle_beta   90.00
_cell.angle_gamma   90.00
#
_symmetry.space_group_name_H-M   'P 1'
#
loop_
_entity.id
_entity.type
_entity.pdbx_description
1 polymer ?
#
loop_
_entity_poly.entity_id
_entity_poly.type
_entity_poly.pdbx_seq_one_letter_code
_entity_poly.pdbx_strand_id
1 'polypeptide(L)'
;MAKKNDYRQYLKQSFSGLIDRLDLSDLRKDFLKNRWLDQVMWLEGRATKERNAHHNLRMITIIGGVIVPALIGFQKGNQKWQEIAGWSAFGLSQVVAVSAAVEEFFGHGEKYRSYRNTAEGLKIEGWQFFQMAGPYRQFKTHSDAYTIFAERVEQYIQQDLQGFISQLTERQEAGNKQTQETATKNTELALENLNEQLQLRAQYEAQLKEVEAEKQRIQTERQQLEQERSAIQQSDKEKPALLSAQLDKQPDLSPVGNLWQEDEEDRDSTSLNADSVKYLSANEILAKIKNNPISRNGTAATQPTETKQVSTSIPMCGVELIKKFEGCYLNAYPDPLSGGLPITIGWGTTRKRDGSPWYMGDSISQQQADELLIYQLETSYLPDLMKIPSWGELNPNQQGALLSFGYNLGSKFYGASNFESMTRVLKNRDWANIRETFIKYRNPGSNVEQGLRRRREAEAELFLKPYP
;
A
#
# COMPACT_ATOMS: atom_id res chain seq x y z
N MET A 1 37.31 -13.77 17.12
CA MET A 1 36.23 -13.67 16.12
C MET A 1 36.76 -12.93 14.90
N ALA A 2 37.05 -13.61 13.79
CA ALA A 2 37.38 -12.93 12.53
C ALA A 2 36.21 -12.01 12.13
N LYS A 3 36.48 -10.76 11.74
CA LYS A 3 35.43 -9.79 11.38
C LYS A 3 34.56 -10.40 10.29
N LYS A 4 33.22 -10.38 10.39
CA LYS A 4 32.29 -11.00 9.39
C LYS A 4 32.49 -10.51 7.94
N ASN A 5 33.10 -9.35 7.73
CA ASN A 5 33.50 -8.88 6.39
C ASN A 5 34.68 -9.67 5.81
N ASP A 6 35.54 -10.21 6.67
CA ASP A 6 36.73 -10.97 6.35
C ASP A 6 36.37 -12.32 5.71
N TYR A 7 35.43 -13.08 6.28
CA TYR A 7 35.04 -14.38 5.72
C TYR A 7 34.41 -14.29 4.32
N ARG A 8 33.52 -13.31 4.10
CA ARG A 8 32.88 -13.12 2.79
C ARG A 8 33.89 -12.67 1.73
N GLN A 9 34.79 -11.76 2.09
CA GLN A 9 35.87 -11.33 1.19
C GLN A 9 36.83 -12.47 0.89
N TYR A 10 37.25 -13.22 1.92
CA TYR A 10 38.05 -14.43 1.79
C TYR A 10 37.40 -15.44 0.85
N LEU A 11 36.11 -15.74 1.04
CA LEU A 11 35.38 -16.69 0.20
C LEU A 11 35.32 -16.21 -1.26
N LYS A 12 34.99 -14.94 -1.49
CA LYS A 12 34.96 -14.35 -2.85
C LYS A 12 36.33 -14.44 -3.51
N GLN A 13 37.38 -14.08 -2.80
CA GLN A 13 38.75 -14.10 -3.31
C GLN A 13 39.23 -15.55 -3.59
N SER A 14 38.95 -16.47 -2.67
CA SER A 14 39.28 -17.89 -2.83
C SER A 14 38.58 -18.51 -4.04
N PHE A 15 37.27 -18.30 -4.19
CA PHE A 15 36.51 -18.86 -5.31
C PHE A 15 36.87 -18.19 -6.63
N SER A 16 37.06 -16.88 -6.65
CA SER A 16 37.52 -16.18 -7.85
C SER A 16 38.87 -16.71 -8.32
N GLY A 17 39.82 -16.89 -7.39
CA GLY A 17 41.14 -17.46 -7.71
C GLY A 17 41.09 -18.92 -8.15
N LEU A 18 40.13 -19.72 -7.69
CA LEU A 18 39.90 -21.07 -8.20
C LEU A 18 39.34 -21.05 -9.63
N ILE A 19 38.34 -20.19 -9.90
CA ILE A 19 37.75 -20.04 -11.24
C ILE A 19 38.82 -19.65 -12.27
N ASP A 20 39.74 -18.75 -11.90
CA ASP A 20 40.81 -18.29 -12.80
C ASP A 20 41.73 -19.40 -13.28
N ARG A 21 41.95 -20.40 -12.43
CA ARG A 21 42.81 -21.57 -12.71
C ARG A 21 42.12 -22.67 -13.52
N LEU A 22 40.81 -22.58 -13.73
CA LEU A 22 40.08 -23.58 -14.52
C LEU A 22 40.42 -23.46 -16.00
N ASP A 23 40.48 -24.60 -16.69
CA ASP A 23 40.62 -24.66 -18.14
C ASP A 23 39.25 -24.47 -18.81
N LEU A 24 38.79 -23.21 -18.79
CA LEU A 24 37.51 -22.76 -19.33
C LEU A 24 37.73 -21.52 -20.19
N SER A 25 36.83 -21.30 -21.15
CA SER A 25 36.81 -20.04 -21.90
C SER A 25 36.52 -18.84 -20.98
N ASP A 26 37.04 -17.67 -21.34
CA ASP A 26 36.87 -16.44 -20.55
C ASP A 26 35.39 -16.13 -20.31
N LEU A 27 34.54 -16.34 -21.32
CA LEU A 27 33.09 -16.16 -21.19
C LEU A 27 32.47 -17.05 -20.10
N ARG A 28 32.91 -18.31 -20.00
CA ARG A 28 32.42 -19.24 -18.97
C ARG A 28 32.94 -18.86 -17.59
N LYS A 29 34.20 -18.40 -17.48
CA LYS A 29 34.75 -17.87 -16.22
C LYS A 29 34.00 -16.63 -15.75
N ASP A 30 33.69 -15.71 -16.66
CA ASP A 30 32.91 -14.51 -16.37
C ASP A 30 31.50 -14.87 -15.88
N PHE A 31 30.85 -15.86 -16.48
CA PHE A 31 29.56 -16.34 -16.00
C PHE A 31 29.66 -16.95 -14.60
N LEU A 32 30.67 -17.78 -14.32
CA LEU A 32 30.90 -18.32 -12.98
C LEU A 32 31.09 -17.21 -11.94
N LYS A 33 31.82 -16.14 -12.27
CA LYS A 33 32.05 -15.01 -11.37
C LYS A 33 30.80 -14.14 -11.18
N ASN A 34 30.20 -13.70 -12.28
CA ASN A 34 29.14 -12.68 -12.25
C ASN A 34 27.75 -13.27 -12.00
N ARG A 35 27.51 -14.53 -12.36
CA ARG A 35 26.22 -15.20 -12.11
C ARG A 35 26.26 -16.03 -10.85
N TRP A 36 27.14 -17.02 -10.78
CA TRP A 36 27.13 -17.97 -9.66
C TRP A 36 27.76 -17.38 -8.39
N LEU A 37 29.02 -16.93 -8.46
CA LEU A 37 29.75 -16.44 -7.29
C LEU A 37 29.08 -15.18 -6.72
N ASP A 38 28.72 -14.22 -7.55
CA ASP A 38 28.01 -13.02 -7.08
C ASP A 38 26.65 -13.36 -6.44
N GLN A 39 25.91 -14.35 -6.95
CA GLN A 39 24.68 -14.83 -6.33
C GLN A 39 24.94 -15.43 -4.94
N VAL A 40 25.98 -16.26 -4.79
CA VAL A 40 26.41 -16.80 -3.49
C VAL A 40 26.75 -15.67 -2.51
N MET A 41 27.48 -14.66 -2.97
CA MET A 41 27.88 -13.51 -2.16
C MET A 41 26.67 -12.66 -1.74
N TRP A 42 25.71 -12.48 -2.64
CA TRP A 42 24.47 -11.76 -2.36
C TRP A 42 23.64 -12.50 -1.32
N LEU A 43 23.43 -13.82 -1.48
CA LEU A 43 22.68 -14.65 -0.52
C LEU A 43 23.33 -14.67 0.87
N GLU A 44 24.66 -14.79 0.96
CA GLU A 44 25.39 -14.72 2.24
C GLU A 44 25.21 -13.37 2.94
N GLY A 45 25.25 -12.28 2.17
CA GLY A 45 25.00 -10.94 2.67
C GLY A 45 23.57 -10.76 3.15
N ARG A 46 22.60 -11.22 2.36
CA ARG A 46 21.18 -11.13 2.68
C ARG A 46 20.84 -11.97 3.92
N ALA A 47 21.27 -13.23 3.97
CA ALA A 47 21.12 -14.09 5.14
C ALA A 47 21.68 -13.43 6.41
N THR A 48 22.85 -12.80 6.33
CA THR A 48 23.46 -12.11 7.48
C THR A 48 22.61 -10.93 7.95
N LYS A 49 22.07 -10.13 7.03
CA LYS A 49 21.22 -8.98 7.35
C LYS A 49 19.92 -9.44 8.02
N GLU A 50 19.23 -10.42 7.43
CA GLU A 50 17.97 -10.96 7.97
C GLU A 50 18.18 -11.63 9.34
N ARG A 51 19.28 -12.36 9.53
CA ARG A 51 19.63 -12.92 10.85
C ARG A 51 19.81 -11.84 11.91
N ASN A 52 20.54 -10.77 11.58
CA ASN A 52 20.78 -9.69 12.53
C ASN A 52 19.47 -8.97 12.88
N ALA A 53 18.59 -8.73 11.89
CA ALA A 53 17.26 -8.18 12.14
C ALA A 53 16.44 -9.09 13.07
N HIS A 54 16.37 -10.39 12.77
CA HIS A 54 15.69 -11.38 13.60
C HIS A 54 16.23 -11.39 15.04
N HIS A 55 17.55 -11.51 15.22
CA HIS A 55 18.16 -11.57 16.55
C HIS A 55 17.98 -10.27 17.33
N ASN A 56 18.09 -9.11 16.68
CA ASN A 56 17.93 -7.82 17.35
C ASN A 56 16.49 -7.64 17.86
N LEU A 57 15.49 -7.89 17.00
CA LEU A 57 14.07 -7.83 17.39
C LEU A 57 13.77 -8.84 18.50
N ARG A 58 14.23 -10.10 18.33
CA ARG A 58 14.03 -11.15 19.32
C ARG A 58 14.64 -10.81 20.67
N MET A 59 15.83 -10.21 20.67
CA MET A 59 16.51 -9.80 21.90
C MET A 59 15.76 -8.69 22.62
N ILE A 60 15.21 -7.70 21.90
CA ILE A 60 14.34 -6.66 22.48
C ILE A 60 13.11 -7.30 23.13
N THR A 61 12.46 -8.23 22.43
CA THR A 61 11.26 -8.92 22.93
C THR A 61 11.54 -9.74 24.19
N ILE A 62 12.64 -10.52 24.21
CA ILE A 62 13.02 -11.34 25.36
C ILE A 62 13.41 -10.47 26.56
N ILE A 63 14.30 -9.50 26.35
CA ILE A 63 14.78 -8.63 27.43
C ILE A 63 13.64 -7.79 28.00
N GLY A 64 12.87 -7.13 27.13
CA GLY A 64 11.74 -6.31 27.56
C GLY A 64 10.63 -7.13 28.23
N GLY A 65 10.36 -8.34 27.74
CA GLY A 65 9.40 -9.27 28.36
C GLY A 65 9.78 -9.69 29.79
N VAL A 66 11.07 -9.74 30.11
CA VAL A 66 11.57 -9.99 31.48
C VAL A 66 11.56 -8.72 32.34
N ILE A 67 11.86 -7.56 31.75
CA ILE A 67 11.95 -6.28 32.48
C ILE A 67 10.57 -5.73 32.87
N VAL A 68 9.55 -5.85 32.01
CA VAL A 68 8.21 -5.28 32.27
C VAL A 68 7.61 -5.82 33.59
N PRO A 69 7.57 -7.14 33.85
CA PRO A 69 7.09 -7.67 35.13
C PRO A 69 7.95 -7.22 36.32
N ALA A 70 9.27 -7.12 36.14
CA ALA A 70 10.17 -6.65 37.19
C ALA A 70 9.88 -5.18 37.57
N LEU A 71 9.70 -4.30 36.57
CA LEU A 71 9.36 -2.89 36.79
C LEU A 71 8.03 -2.72 37.53
N ILE A 72 7.03 -3.54 37.21
CA ILE A 72 5.71 -3.52 37.87
C ILE A 72 5.79 -4.12 39.28
N GLY A 73 6.60 -5.16 39.47
CA GLY A 73 6.73 -5.88 40.74
C GLY A 73 7.46 -5.11 41.85
N PHE A 74 8.31 -4.14 41.51
CA PHE A 74 8.98 -3.27 42.50
C PHE A 74 8.05 -2.17 43.01
N GLN A 75 7.04 -2.53 43.81
CA GLN A 75 6.09 -1.58 44.43
C GLN A 75 6.61 -0.84 45.67
N LYS A 76 7.84 -1.07 46.12
CA LYS A 76 8.37 -0.50 47.37
C LYS A 76 9.15 0.81 47.12
N GLY A 77 8.47 1.96 47.17
CA GLY A 77 9.11 3.27 46.95
C GLY A 77 8.13 4.46 46.98
N ASN A 78 8.68 5.67 46.84
CA ASN A 78 7.94 6.95 46.82
C ASN A 78 6.91 6.98 45.67
N GLN A 79 5.74 7.63 45.86
CA GLN A 79 4.64 7.69 44.88
C GLN A 79 5.10 8.16 43.48
N LYS A 80 6.01 9.14 43.42
CA LYS A 80 6.61 9.60 42.17
C LYS A 80 7.38 8.50 41.42
N TRP A 81 8.08 7.61 42.13
CA TRP A 81 8.80 6.50 41.52
C TRP A 81 7.85 5.44 40.98
N GLN A 82 6.72 5.20 41.64
CA GLN A 82 5.70 4.26 41.18
C GLN A 82 5.03 4.75 39.88
N GLU A 83 4.70 6.04 39.78
CA GLU A 83 4.15 6.63 38.55
C GLU A 83 5.14 6.55 37.38
N ILE A 84 6.42 6.91 37.61
CA ILE A 84 7.46 6.85 36.58
C ILE A 84 7.71 5.40 36.13
N ALA A 85 7.77 4.44 37.07
CA ALA A 85 7.93 3.02 36.77
C ALA A 85 6.74 2.47 35.97
N GLY A 86 5.51 2.88 36.30
CA GLY A 86 4.30 2.51 35.59
C GLY A 86 4.29 2.96 34.13
N TRP A 87 4.54 4.25 33.88
CA TRP A 87 4.61 4.79 32.51
C TRP A 87 5.77 4.19 31.71
N SER A 88 6.91 3.93 32.35
CA SER A 88 8.06 3.28 31.72
C SER A 88 7.78 1.83 31.36
N ALA A 89 7.13 1.07 32.26
CA ALA A 89 6.72 -0.31 32.00
C ALA A 89 5.68 -0.39 30.88
N PHE A 90 4.72 0.55 30.84
CA PHE A 90 3.77 0.66 29.74
C PHE A 90 4.46 0.98 28.41
N GLY A 91 5.35 1.96 28.37
CA GLY A 91 6.12 2.27 27.16
C GLY A 91 6.95 1.09 26.67
N LEU A 92 7.65 0.42 27.59
CA LEU A 92 8.46 -0.76 27.27
C LEU A 92 7.61 -1.94 26.78
N SER A 93 6.42 -2.15 27.33
CA SER A 93 5.52 -3.22 26.87
C SER A 93 5.01 -2.98 25.45
N GLN A 94 4.73 -1.73 25.07
CA GLN A 94 4.40 -1.39 23.69
C GLN A 94 5.57 -1.68 22.73
N VAL A 95 6.80 -1.34 23.11
CA VAL A 95 8.00 -1.63 22.31
C VAL A 95 8.20 -3.13 22.12
N VAL A 96 7.99 -3.93 23.17
CA VAL A 96 8.06 -5.40 23.11
C VAL A 96 6.98 -5.96 22.18
N ALA A 97 5.74 -5.50 22.31
CA ALA A 97 4.63 -5.94 21.48
C ALA A 97 4.85 -5.62 20.00
N VAL A 98 5.27 -4.39 19.69
CA VAL A 98 5.61 -3.97 18.33
C VAL A 98 6.79 -4.77 17.79
N SER A 99 7.84 -5.00 18.59
CA SER A 99 9.00 -5.78 18.15
C SER A 99 8.64 -7.22 17.82
N ALA A 100 7.78 -7.85 18.63
CA ALA A 100 7.26 -9.19 18.38
C ALA A 100 6.40 -9.24 17.11
N ALA A 101 5.48 -8.29 16.95
CA ALA A 101 4.62 -8.20 15.77
C ALA A 101 5.41 -7.98 14.48
N VAL A 102 6.43 -7.11 14.52
CA VAL A 102 7.35 -6.87 13.40
C VAL A 102 8.16 -8.14 13.08
N GLU A 103 8.66 -8.84 14.09
CA GLU A 103 9.40 -10.10 13.90
C GLU A 103 8.54 -11.16 13.18
N GLU A 104 7.29 -11.32 13.61
CA GLU A 104 6.33 -12.26 13.05
C GLU A 104 5.92 -11.88 11.63
N PHE A 105 5.52 -10.61 11.43
CA PHE A 105 5.09 -10.09 10.14
C PHE A 105 6.17 -10.25 9.06
N PHE A 106 7.40 -9.81 9.35
CA PHE A 106 8.48 -9.88 8.37
C PHE A 106 9.09 -11.29 8.23
N GLY A 107 8.88 -12.19 9.19
CA GLY A 107 9.38 -13.57 9.15
C GLY A 107 10.90 -13.66 8.97
N HIS A 108 11.66 -12.72 9.54
CA HIS A 108 13.10 -12.60 9.34
C HIS A 108 13.87 -13.91 9.63
N GLY A 109 13.39 -14.70 10.60
CA GLY A 109 13.98 -16.00 10.95
C GLY A 109 13.87 -17.04 9.83
N GLU A 110 12.74 -17.13 9.13
CA GLU A 110 12.56 -18.06 8.02
C GLU A 110 13.34 -17.63 6.78
N LYS A 111 13.28 -16.33 6.45
CA LYS A 111 14.07 -15.73 5.35
C LYS A 111 15.57 -15.98 5.52
N TYR A 112 16.09 -15.80 6.74
CA TYR A 112 17.48 -16.11 7.04
C TYR A 112 17.83 -17.57 6.73
N ARG A 113 17.02 -18.53 7.20
CA ARG A 113 17.28 -19.96 7.01
C ARG A 113 17.22 -20.34 5.54
N SER A 114 16.22 -19.86 4.80
CA SER A 114 16.10 -20.08 3.35
C SER A 114 17.33 -19.54 2.61
N TYR A 115 17.69 -18.25 2.77
CA TYR A 115 18.86 -17.68 2.10
C TYR A 115 20.16 -18.38 2.49
N ARG A 116 20.30 -18.78 3.75
CA ARG A 116 21.47 -19.54 4.22
C ARG A 116 21.54 -20.90 3.55
N ASN A 117 20.44 -21.65 3.52
CA ASN A 117 20.39 -22.99 2.92
C ASN A 117 20.73 -22.94 1.42
N THR A 118 20.17 -21.98 0.68
CA THR A 118 20.46 -21.78 -0.75
C THR A 118 21.93 -21.39 -0.97
N ALA A 119 22.49 -20.51 -0.13
CA ALA A 119 23.90 -20.17 -0.18
C ALA A 119 24.81 -21.37 0.11
N GLU A 120 24.52 -22.17 1.14
CA GLU A 120 25.28 -23.39 1.45
C GLU A 120 25.17 -24.40 0.30
N GLY A 121 23.98 -24.59 -0.28
CA GLY A 121 23.77 -25.47 -1.44
C GLY A 121 24.62 -25.06 -2.64
N LEU A 122 24.59 -23.77 -3.01
CA LEU A 122 25.41 -23.25 -4.12
C LEU A 122 26.92 -23.33 -3.84
N LYS A 123 27.36 -23.17 -2.58
CA LYS A 123 28.77 -23.38 -2.20
C LYS A 123 29.18 -24.83 -2.32
N ILE A 124 28.33 -25.77 -1.86
CA ILE A 124 28.57 -27.21 -2.02
C ILE A 124 28.67 -27.56 -3.49
N GLU A 125 27.77 -27.04 -4.32
CA GLU A 125 27.77 -27.29 -5.76
C GLU A 125 29.04 -26.76 -6.42
N GLY A 126 29.50 -25.57 -6.05
CA GLY A 126 30.79 -25.02 -6.49
C GLY A 126 31.98 -25.89 -6.09
N TRP A 127 32.03 -26.36 -4.85
CA TRP A 127 33.09 -27.26 -4.40
C TRP A 127 33.09 -28.59 -5.15
N GLN A 128 31.91 -29.18 -5.39
CA GLN A 128 31.78 -30.39 -6.17
C GLN A 128 32.28 -30.18 -7.60
N PHE A 129 31.96 -29.05 -8.23
CA PHE A 129 32.45 -28.72 -9.56
C PHE A 129 33.96 -28.53 -9.59
N PHE A 130 34.54 -27.74 -8.67
CA PHE A 130 35.98 -27.50 -8.64
C PHE A 130 36.79 -28.78 -8.44
N GLN A 131 36.29 -29.69 -7.61
CA GLN A 131 36.96 -30.97 -7.32
C GLN A 131 36.60 -32.08 -8.31
N MET A 132 35.73 -31.82 -9.30
CA MET A 132 35.15 -32.85 -10.18
C MET A 132 34.55 -34.02 -9.39
N ALA A 133 33.88 -33.69 -8.28
CA ALA A 133 33.27 -34.62 -7.34
C ALA A 133 31.75 -34.67 -7.52
N GLY A 134 31.09 -35.62 -6.83
CA GLY A 134 29.64 -35.79 -6.89
C GLY A 134 29.13 -36.01 -8.33
N PRO A 135 28.17 -35.20 -8.83
CA PRO A 135 27.59 -35.34 -10.17
C PRO A 135 28.60 -35.05 -11.30
N TYR A 136 29.75 -34.46 -10.99
CA TYR A 136 30.76 -34.10 -11.98
C TYR A 136 31.82 -35.17 -12.25
N ARG A 137 31.83 -36.26 -11.48
CA ARG A 137 32.85 -37.33 -11.56
C ARG A 137 32.94 -38.02 -12.92
N GLN A 138 31.85 -38.01 -13.67
CA GLN A 138 31.76 -38.64 -14.98
C GLN A 138 32.46 -37.83 -16.09
N PHE A 139 32.73 -36.55 -15.85
CA PHE A 139 33.37 -35.67 -16.82
C PHE A 139 34.88 -35.70 -16.64
N LYS A 140 35.61 -35.62 -17.76
CA LYS A 140 37.07 -35.59 -17.76
C LYS A 140 37.63 -34.19 -17.58
N THR A 141 36.87 -33.17 -17.98
CA THR A 141 37.28 -31.76 -17.91
C THR A 141 36.18 -30.90 -17.31
N HIS A 142 36.55 -29.77 -16.69
CA HIS A 142 35.60 -28.77 -16.20
C HIS A 142 34.77 -28.16 -17.34
N SER A 143 35.31 -28.12 -18.56
CA SER A 143 34.60 -27.64 -19.75
C SER A 143 33.40 -28.51 -20.11
N ASP A 144 33.55 -29.83 -20.00
CA ASP A 144 32.45 -30.78 -20.25
C ASP A 144 31.42 -30.74 -19.12
N ALA A 145 31.89 -30.58 -17.88
CA ALA A 145 31.05 -30.50 -16.68
C ALA A 145 30.28 -29.17 -16.55
N TYR A 146 30.73 -28.11 -17.23
CA TYR A 146 30.21 -26.75 -17.05
C TYR A 146 28.71 -26.63 -17.29
N THR A 147 28.19 -27.28 -18.33
CA THR A 147 26.76 -27.18 -18.68
C THR A 147 25.87 -27.75 -17.57
N ILE A 148 26.24 -28.91 -17.03
CA ILE A 148 25.54 -29.53 -15.90
C ILE A 148 25.65 -28.66 -14.65
N PHE A 149 26.80 -28.02 -14.43
CA PHE A 149 26.97 -27.10 -13.32
C PHE A 149 26.04 -25.88 -13.45
N ALA A 150 26.01 -25.26 -14.62
CA ALA A 150 25.14 -24.11 -14.87
C ALA A 150 23.65 -24.47 -14.69
N GLU A 151 23.22 -25.62 -15.20
CA GLU A 151 21.84 -26.11 -15.02
C GLU A 151 21.49 -26.31 -13.54
N ARG A 152 22.37 -26.96 -12.77
CA ARG A 152 22.14 -27.21 -11.34
C ARG A 152 22.12 -25.91 -10.53
N VAL A 153 22.99 -24.95 -10.85
CA VAL A 153 22.96 -23.61 -10.24
C VAL A 153 21.62 -22.91 -10.51
N GLU A 154 21.13 -22.95 -11.74
CA GLU A 154 19.83 -22.35 -12.07
C GLU A 154 18.67 -23.09 -11.39
N GLN A 155 18.75 -24.41 -11.21
CA GLN A 155 17.75 -25.17 -10.42
C GLN A 155 17.71 -24.72 -8.97
N TYR A 156 18.86 -24.52 -8.31
CA TYR A 156 18.90 -23.98 -6.94
C TYR A 156 18.24 -22.59 -6.85
N ILE A 157 18.47 -21.75 -7.85
CA ILE A 157 17.88 -20.40 -7.90
C ILE A 157 16.37 -20.47 -8.14
N GLN A 158 15.91 -21.33 -9.05
CA GLN A 158 14.49 -21.53 -9.32
C GLN A 158 13.74 -22.11 -8.12
N GLN A 159 14.34 -23.07 -7.42
CA GLN A 159 13.75 -23.69 -6.24
C GLN A 159 13.61 -22.68 -5.08
N ASP A 160 14.60 -21.80 -4.90
CA ASP A 160 14.52 -20.70 -3.93
C ASP A 160 13.37 -19.73 -4.25
N LEU A 161 13.21 -19.37 -5.53
CA LEU A 161 12.11 -18.52 -6.00
C LEU A 161 10.75 -19.16 -5.75
N GLN A 162 10.58 -20.45 -6.08
CA GLN A 162 9.33 -21.17 -5.88
C GLN A 162 8.99 -21.34 -4.41
N GLY A 163 9.99 -21.69 -3.57
CA GLY A 163 9.79 -21.79 -2.12
C GLY A 163 9.37 -20.46 -1.49
N PHE A 164 9.95 -19.35 -1.96
CA PHE A 164 9.56 -18.01 -1.53
C PHE A 164 8.12 -17.64 -1.97
N ILE A 165 7.75 -17.95 -3.21
CA ILE A 165 6.39 -17.70 -3.72
C ILE A 165 5.35 -18.49 -2.93
N SER A 166 5.58 -19.79 -2.70
CA SER A 166 4.62 -20.63 -1.95
C SER A 166 4.42 -20.15 -0.51
N GLN A 167 5.50 -19.78 0.19
CA GLN A 167 5.41 -19.24 1.56
C GLN A 167 4.67 -17.90 1.63
N LEU A 168 4.84 -17.04 0.61
CA LEU A 168 4.10 -15.78 0.54
C LEU A 168 2.60 -16.02 0.33
N THR A 169 2.24 -16.94 -0.55
CA THR A 169 0.84 -17.31 -0.83
C THR A 169 0.15 -17.84 0.43
N GLU A 170 0.79 -18.77 1.15
CA GLU A 170 0.22 -19.34 2.39
C GLU A 170 -0.01 -18.28 3.49
N ARG A 171 0.94 -17.34 3.67
CA ARG A 171 0.78 -16.25 4.65
C ARG A 171 -0.31 -15.25 4.25
N GLN A 172 -0.47 -14.98 2.96
CA GLN A 172 -1.51 -14.09 2.45
C GLN A 172 -2.90 -14.73 2.61
N GLU A 173 -3.02 -16.03 2.34
CA GLU A 173 -4.27 -16.77 2.58
C GLU A 173 -4.63 -16.82 4.07
N ALA A 174 -3.65 -17.03 4.96
CA ALA A 174 -3.88 -17.01 6.40
C ALA A 174 -4.33 -15.62 6.90
N GLY A 175 -3.67 -14.54 6.44
CA GLY A 175 -4.04 -13.17 6.78
C GLY A 175 -5.42 -12.76 6.27
N ASN A 176 -5.78 -13.19 5.05
CA ASN A 176 -7.11 -12.94 4.48
C ASN A 176 -8.21 -13.67 5.26
N LYS A 177 -8.00 -14.94 5.64
CA LYS A 177 -8.95 -15.70 6.46
C LYS A 177 -9.19 -15.02 7.82
N GLN A 178 -8.13 -14.60 8.49
CA GLN A 178 -8.23 -13.96 9.80
C GLN A 178 -8.91 -12.58 9.74
N THR A 179 -8.65 -11.81 8.68
CA THR A 179 -9.31 -10.53 8.43
C THR A 179 -10.80 -10.73 8.14
N GLN A 180 -11.14 -11.77 7.38
CA GLN A 180 -12.52 -12.08 7.01
C GLN A 180 -13.32 -12.59 8.21
N GLU A 181 -12.74 -13.43 9.07
CA GLU A 181 -13.34 -13.86 10.34
C GLU A 181 -13.56 -12.70 11.33
N THR A 182 -12.62 -11.76 11.38
CA THR A 182 -12.75 -10.57 12.23
C THR A 182 -13.84 -9.63 11.71
N ALA A 183 -13.91 -9.45 10.38
CA ALA A 183 -14.95 -8.67 9.74
C ALA A 183 -16.34 -9.29 9.95
N THR A 184 -16.49 -10.61 9.80
CA THR A 184 -17.77 -11.30 10.04
C THR A 184 -18.22 -11.17 11.49
N LYS A 185 -17.32 -11.37 12.47
CA LYS A 185 -17.63 -11.15 13.89
C LYS A 185 -18.06 -9.72 14.19
N ASN A 186 -17.37 -8.73 13.63
CA ASN A 186 -17.73 -7.32 13.83
C ASN A 186 -19.08 -6.98 13.18
N THR A 187 -19.40 -7.55 12.01
CA THR A 187 -20.70 -7.36 11.37
C THR A 187 -21.83 -8.05 12.13
N GLU A 188 -21.59 -9.23 12.70
CA GLU A 188 -22.55 -9.93 13.56
C GLU A 188 -22.85 -9.12 14.83
N LEU A 189 -21.80 -8.60 15.49
CA LEU A 189 -21.95 -7.76 16.68
C LEU A 189 -22.71 -6.45 16.36
N ALA A 190 -22.47 -5.86 15.18
CA ALA A 190 -23.18 -4.67 14.73
C ALA A 190 -24.66 -4.95 14.42
N LEU A 191 -24.96 -6.12 13.84
CA LEU A 191 -26.34 -6.56 13.58
C LEU A 191 -27.10 -6.82 14.88
N GLU A 192 -26.45 -7.44 15.87
CA GLU A 192 -27.03 -7.67 17.20
C GLU A 192 -27.37 -6.36 17.91
N ASN A 193 -26.41 -5.43 17.98
CA ASN A 193 -26.62 -4.10 18.57
C ASN A 193 -27.74 -3.32 17.87
N LEU A 194 -27.84 -3.41 16.54
CA LEU A 194 -28.90 -2.75 15.78
C LEU A 194 -30.27 -3.37 16.05
N ASN A 195 -30.33 -4.69 16.16
CA ASN A 195 -31.59 -5.40 16.44
C ASN A 195 -32.11 -5.07 17.85
N GLU A 196 -31.23 -4.97 18.85
CA GLU A 196 -31.59 -4.49 20.18
C GLU A 196 -32.14 -3.06 20.16
N GLN A 197 -31.51 -2.15 19.41
CA GLN A 197 -32.01 -0.78 19.27
C GLN A 197 -33.40 -0.70 18.61
N LEU A 198 -33.66 -1.54 17.61
CA LEU A 198 -34.97 -1.60 16.96
C LEU A 198 -36.05 -2.12 17.89
N GLN A 199 -35.74 -3.12 18.73
CA GLN A 199 -36.65 -3.62 19.74
C GLN A 199 -36.99 -2.56 20.78
N LEU A 200 -35.99 -1.82 21.29
CA LEU A 200 -36.18 -0.72 22.22
C LEU A 200 -37.07 0.39 21.64
N ARG A 201 -36.86 0.77 20.36
CA ARG A 201 -37.71 1.76 19.68
C ARG A 201 -39.14 1.27 19.52
N ALA A 202 -39.34 0.02 19.13
CA ALA A 202 -40.69 -0.56 18.98
C ALA A 202 -41.43 -0.60 20.32
N GLN A 203 -40.74 -0.91 21.42
CA GLN A 203 -41.31 -0.84 22.78
C GLN A 203 -41.72 0.59 23.15
N TYR A 204 -40.86 1.57 22.87
CA TYR A 204 -41.14 2.98 23.16
C TYR A 204 -42.35 3.50 22.36
N GLU A 205 -42.43 3.16 21.07
CA GLU A 205 -43.57 3.51 20.23
C GLU A 205 -44.89 2.88 20.72
N ALA A 206 -44.84 1.65 21.24
CA ALA A 206 -46.00 1.00 21.83
C ALA A 206 -46.47 1.73 23.11
N GLN A 207 -45.53 2.10 23.99
CA GLN A 207 -45.82 2.90 25.18
C GLN A 207 -46.40 4.27 24.83
N LEU A 208 -45.88 4.91 23.78
CA LEU A 208 -46.39 6.22 23.35
C LEU A 208 -47.86 6.14 22.93
N LYS A 209 -48.24 5.08 22.19
CA LYS A 209 -49.63 4.85 21.76
C LYS A 209 -50.57 4.61 22.94
N GLU A 210 -50.13 3.88 23.96
CA GLU A 210 -50.92 3.67 25.18
C GLU A 210 -51.17 4.99 25.91
N VAL A 211 -50.13 5.80 26.08
CA VAL A 211 -50.24 7.14 26.71
C VAL A 211 -51.14 8.07 25.89
N GLU A 212 -51.06 8.05 24.56
CA GLU A 212 -51.94 8.83 23.70
C GLU A 212 -53.40 8.39 23.79
N ALA A 213 -53.66 7.08 23.83
CA ALA A 213 -55.00 6.54 24.02
C ALA A 213 -55.59 6.93 25.40
N GLU A 214 -54.76 6.92 26.44
CA GLU A 214 -55.18 7.33 27.78
C GLU A 214 -55.45 8.84 27.88
N LYS A 215 -54.61 9.67 27.25
CA LYS A 215 -54.89 11.11 27.11
C LYS A 215 -56.22 11.37 26.42
N GLN A 216 -56.53 10.64 25.35
CA GLN A 216 -57.81 10.76 24.66
C GLN A 216 -58.98 10.38 25.58
N ARG A 217 -58.85 9.28 26.34
CA ARG A 217 -59.86 8.86 27.32
C ARG A 217 -60.13 9.94 28.38
N ILE A 218 -59.08 10.47 28.99
CA ILE A 218 -59.17 11.55 29.99
C ILE A 218 -59.80 12.80 29.38
N GLN A 219 -59.48 13.13 28.13
CA GLN A 219 -60.06 14.28 27.44
C GLN A 219 -61.55 14.09 27.17
N THR A 220 -61.96 12.90 26.74
CA THR A 220 -63.39 12.56 26.58
C THR A 220 -64.15 12.57 27.92
N GLU A 221 -63.55 12.05 28.99
CA GLU A 221 -64.13 12.06 30.32
C GLU A 221 -64.28 13.49 30.87
N ARG A 222 -63.27 14.35 30.67
CA ARG A 222 -63.38 15.79 30.99
C ARG A 222 -64.53 16.47 30.25
N GLN A 223 -64.70 16.19 28.96
CA GLN A 223 -65.80 16.77 28.17
C GLN A 223 -67.17 16.31 28.68
N GLN A 224 -67.31 15.04 29.08
CA GLN A 224 -68.54 14.52 29.67
C GLN A 224 -68.85 15.18 31.02
N LEU A 225 -67.85 15.31 31.89
CA LEU A 225 -68.01 16.00 33.18
C LEU A 225 -68.34 17.49 33.01
N GLU A 226 -67.77 18.17 32.01
CA GLU A 226 -68.14 19.56 31.68
C GLU A 226 -69.58 19.67 31.17
N GLN A 227 -70.04 18.71 30.36
CA GLN A 227 -71.43 18.64 29.90
C GLN A 227 -72.39 18.40 31.08
N GLU A 228 -72.09 17.45 31.97
CA GLU A 228 -72.88 17.20 33.18
C GLU A 228 -72.91 18.43 34.11
N ARG A 229 -71.77 19.10 34.30
CA ARG A 229 -71.68 20.33 35.11
C ARG A 229 -72.51 21.48 34.51
N SER A 230 -72.54 21.60 33.18
CA SER A 230 -73.37 22.60 32.50
C SER A 230 -74.88 22.28 32.56
N ALA A 231 -75.25 20.99 32.60
CA ALA A 231 -76.63 20.55 32.80
C ALA A 231 -77.13 20.79 34.24
N ILE A 232 -76.26 20.62 35.24
CA ILE A 232 -76.56 20.94 36.65
C ILE A 232 -76.73 22.47 36.83
N GLN A 233 -75.93 23.28 36.13
CA GLN A 233 -76.06 24.76 36.15
C GLN A 233 -77.32 25.30 35.46
N GLN A 234 -78.01 24.50 34.64
CA GLN A 234 -79.32 24.83 34.08
C GLN A 234 -80.49 24.38 34.98
N SER A 235 -80.24 23.53 35.99
CA SER A 235 -81.24 23.06 36.96
C SER A 235 -81.40 23.97 38.18
N ASP A 236 -80.42 24.83 38.51
CA ASP A 236 -80.46 25.72 39.67
C ASP A 236 -80.85 27.17 39.32
N LYS A 237 -82.05 27.33 38.75
CA LYS A 237 -82.72 28.64 38.61
C LYS A 237 -84.11 28.67 39.26
N GLU A 238 -84.25 28.16 40.49
CA GLU A 238 -85.35 28.57 41.38
C GLU A 238 -84.90 28.79 42.84
N LYS A 239 -84.81 30.08 43.19
CA LYS A 239 -85.04 30.73 44.51
C LYS A 239 -83.95 30.75 45.61
N PRO A 240 -84.01 31.77 46.52
CA PRO A 240 -82.83 32.51 46.98
C PRO A 240 -82.54 32.45 48.50
N ALA A 241 -81.33 32.93 48.83
CA ALA A 241 -80.91 33.66 50.03
C ALA A 241 -80.92 32.97 51.41
N LEU A 242 -79.75 33.02 52.08
CA LEU A 242 -79.47 33.51 53.46
C LEU A 242 -78.18 32.83 53.98
N LEU A 243 -77.06 33.56 54.11
CA LEU A 243 -76.61 34.33 55.28
C LEU A 243 -76.04 33.45 56.42
N SER A 244 -74.72 33.52 56.62
CA SER A 244 -74.02 33.66 57.93
C SER A 244 -72.52 33.31 57.74
N ALA A 245 -71.63 34.29 57.90
CA ALA A 245 -70.83 34.54 59.10
C ALA A 245 -69.59 33.60 59.19
N GLN A 246 -68.40 34.09 58.85
CA GLN A 246 -67.39 34.61 59.78
C GLN A 246 -66.75 33.52 60.66
N LEU A 247 -65.51 33.16 60.31
CA LEU A 247 -64.27 33.42 61.09
C LEU A 247 -63.98 32.33 62.13
N ASP A 248 -62.91 31.54 61.96
CA ASP A 248 -61.59 31.89 62.52
C ASP A 248 -60.56 30.75 62.38
N LYS A 249 -59.30 31.17 62.14
CA LYS A 249 -58.00 30.57 62.56
C LYS A 249 -57.39 29.38 61.78
N GLN A 250 -56.44 29.73 60.92
CA GLN A 250 -55.13 29.04 60.79
C GLN A 250 -54.29 29.21 62.08
N PRO A 251 -53.28 28.35 62.34
CA PRO A 251 -51.89 28.57 61.87
C PRO A 251 -51.22 27.27 61.35
N ASP A 252 -50.51 27.28 60.21
CA ASP A 252 -49.05 27.48 60.03
C ASP A 252 -48.13 26.48 60.76
N LEU A 253 -47.33 25.71 59.98
CA LEU A 253 -45.85 25.64 60.04
C LEU A 253 -45.29 24.56 59.07
N SER A 254 -44.52 25.03 58.08
CA SER A 254 -43.56 24.33 57.18
C SER A 254 -42.35 23.71 57.95
N PRO A 255 -41.29 23.04 57.39
CA PRO A 255 -40.59 23.21 56.08
C PRO A 255 -40.22 21.88 55.35
N VAL A 256 -39.86 21.83 54.06
CA VAL A 256 -38.54 21.99 53.40
C VAL A 256 -38.79 21.69 51.90
N GLY A 257 -38.26 22.32 50.84
CA GLY A 257 -37.27 23.37 50.65
C GLY A 257 -37.13 23.64 49.14
N ASN A 258 -36.78 24.88 48.78
CA ASN A 258 -36.53 25.36 47.42
C ASN A 258 -35.42 24.59 46.71
N LEU A 259 -35.48 24.47 45.38
CA LEU A 259 -34.26 24.57 44.57
C LEU A 259 -34.49 25.04 43.11
N TRP A 260 -34.07 26.28 42.87
CA TRP A 260 -33.79 27.02 41.62
C TRP A 260 -34.95 27.54 40.75
N GLN A 261 -35.12 28.86 40.85
CA GLN A 261 -35.63 29.74 39.81
C GLN A 261 -34.70 30.96 39.78
N GLU A 262 -34.18 31.30 38.60
CA GLU A 262 -33.55 32.55 38.12
C GLU A 262 -33.24 32.25 36.64
N ASP A 263 -33.21 33.15 35.66
CA ASP A 263 -33.93 34.37 35.30
C ASP A 263 -33.60 34.58 33.80
N GLU A 264 -34.44 35.35 33.12
CA GLU A 264 -34.23 36.18 31.91
C GLU A 264 -33.21 35.84 30.79
N GLU A 265 -33.79 35.82 29.57
CA GLU A 265 -33.35 36.47 28.31
C GLU A 265 -31.94 36.28 27.70
N ASP A 266 -32.02 36.08 26.37
CA ASP A 266 -31.17 36.56 25.28
C ASP A 266 -30.19 35.61 24.55
N ARG A 267 -30.40 35.63 23.21
CA ARG A 267 -29.49 35.39 22.08
C ARG A 267 -29.36 34.00 21.43
N ASP A 268 -30.01 33.95 20.27
CA ASP A 268 -29.40 33.73 18.94
C ASP A 268 -28.94 32.31 18.56
N SER A 269 -29.80 31.61 17.82
CA SER A 269 -29.31 30.65 16.83
C SER A 269 -30.13 30.76 15.55
N THR A 270 -29.44 31.29 14.55
CA THR A 270 -29.74 31.33 13.13
C THR A 270 -30.44 30.09 12.60
N SER A 271 -31.55 30.32 11.91
CA SER A 271 -32.24 29.41 11.02
C SER A 271 -31.37 29.06 9.80
N LEU A 272 -31.22 27.77 9.51
CA LEU A 272 -31.01 27.28 8.15
C LEU A 272 -31.78 25.96 7.94
N ASN A 273 -32.88 26.10 7.20
CA ASN A 273 -33.66 25.15 6.41
C ASN A 273 -33.25 23.66 6.42
N ALA A 274 -34.16 22.82 6.88
CA ALA A 274 -34.21 21.39 6.56
C ALA A 274 -35.30 21.14 5.51
N ASP A 275 -34.96 21.25 4.23
CA ASP A 275 -35.78 20.76 3.13
C ASP A 275 -35.10 19.59 2.42
N SER A 276 -35.84 18.49 2.34
CA SER A 276 -35.75 17.38 1.37
C SER A 276 -34.51 16.47 1.39
N VAL A 277 -34.65 15.30 2.05
CA VAL A 277 -34.03 14.05 1.56
C VAL A 277 -35.02 12.90 1.71
N LYS A 278 -35.54 12.42 0.57
CA LYS A 278 -36.42 11.25 0.48
C LYS A 278 -35.55 10.03 0.18
N TYR A 279 -35.45 9.09 1.12
CA TYR A 279 -34.71 7.84 0.90
C TYR A 279 -35.50 6.90 -0.01
N LEU A 280 -34.89 6.46 -1.12
CA LEU A 280 -35.43 5.43 -2.01
C LEU A 280 -35.31 4.05 -1.34
N SER A 281 -36.31 3.19 -1.54
CA SER A 281 -36.29 1.84 -0.98
C SER A 281 -35.35 0.92 -1.77
N ALA A 282 -34.78 -0.10 -1.11
CA ALA A 282 -33.80 -1.03 -1.69
C ALA A 282 -34.27 -1.73 -2.99
N ASN A 283 -35.59 -1.81 -3.21
CA ASN A 283 -36.18 -2.42 -4.39
C ASN A 283 -36.14 -1.53 -5.64
N GLU A 284 -36.03 -0.20 -5.51
CA GLU A 284 -35.95 0.73 -6.64
C GLU A 284 -34.55 0.82 -7.26
N ILE A 285 -33.51 0.52 -6.48
CA ILE A 285 -32.11 0.48 -6.95
C ILE A 285 -31.87 -0.77 -7.81
N LEU A 286 -32.47 -1.91 -7.44
CA LEU A 286 -32.36 -3.18 -8.16
C LEU A 286 -33.05 -3.16 -9.54
N ALA A 287 -34.06 -2.31 -9.74
CA ALA A 287 -34.74 -2.17 -11.03
C ALA A 287 -33.91 -1.39 -12.07
N LYS A 288 -33.04 -0.47 -11.63
CA LYS A 288 -32.16 0.32 -12.53
C LYS A 288 -30.93 -0.45 -13.03
N ILE A 289 -30.50 -1.49 -12.31
CA ILE A 289 -29.30 -2.28 -12.67
C ILE A 289 -29.61 -3.32 -13.77
N LYS A 290 -30.88 -3.74 -13.93
CA LYS A 290 -31.27 -4.77 -14.91
C LYS A 290 -31.43 -4.30 -16.37
N ASN A 291 -31.35 -2.99 -16.65
CA ASN A 291 -31.62 -2.42 -17.98
C ASN A 291 -30.42 -1.67 -18.60
N ASN A 292 -29.22 -2.27 -18.62
CA ASN A 292 -28.17 -1.78 -19.53
C ASN A 292 -27.47 -2.96 -20.23
N PRO A 293 -27.65 -3.15 -21.56
CA PRO A 293 -27.13 -4.31 -22.26
C PRO A 293 -25.65 -4.15 -22.60
N ILE A 294 -24.86 -5.14 -22.19
CA ILE A 294 -23.54 -5.45 -22.75
C ILE A 294 -23.77 -6.02 -24.15
N SER A 295 -23.12 -5.48 -25.19
CA SER A 295 -23.05 -6.13 -26.49
C SER A 295 -21.60 -6.40 -26.91
N ARG A 296 -21.36 -7.67 -27.25
CA ARG A 296 -20.17 -8.24 -27.87
C ARG A 296 -20.26 -8.11 -29.41
N ASN A 297 -19.11 -7.97 -30.06
CA ASN A 297 -18.65 -8.63 -31.32
C ASN A 297 -17.90 -7.70 -32.28
N GLY A 298 -16.88 -8.25 -32.95
CA GLY A 298 -15.90 -7.53 -33.77
C GLY A 298 -16.15 -7.49 -35.29
N THR A 299 -15.11 -6.96 -35.97
CA THR A 299 -14.81 -6.94 -37.42
C THR A 299 -15.81 -6.28 -38.39
N ALA A 300 -15.47 -5.10 -38.94
CA ALA A 300 -14.97 -4.90 -40.31
C ALA A 300 -14.97 -3.40 -40.73
N ALA A 301 -14.17 -3.10 -41.75
CA ALA A 301 -13.68 -1.80 -42.23
C ALA A 301 -14.72 -0.72 -42.61
N THR A 302 -14.37 0.55 -42.33
CA THR A 302 -14.62 1.70 -43.22
C THR A 302 -13.70 2.88 -42.83
N GLN A 303 -12.98 3.45 -43.80
CA GLN A 303 -12.24 4.73 -43.67
C GLN A 303 -13.07 5.90 -44.28
N PRO A 304 -12.57 7.16 -44.30
CA PRO A 304 -12.47 8.06 -43.16
C PRO A 304 -13.10 9.43 -43.47
N THR A 305 -13.54 10.19 -42.45
CA THR A 305 -13.85 11.61 -42.65
C THR A 305 -12.99 12.45 -41.72
N GLU A 306 -12.12 13.24 -42.33
CA GLU A 306 -11.11 14.09 -41.74
C GLU A 306 -11.70 15.13 -40.77
N THR A 307 -11.21 15.09 -39.53
CA THR A 307 -11.02 16.31 -38.74
C THR A 307 -9.59 16.31 -38.23
N LYS A 308 -8.95 17.47 -38.34
CA LYS A 308 -7.51 17.73 -38.21
C LYS A 308 -7.00 17.38 -36.79
N GLN A 309 -6.69 16.12 -36.54
CA GLN A 309 -5.99 15.66 -35.34
C GLN A 309 -4.49 15.64 -35.62
N VAL A 310 -3.71 16.35 -34.81
CA VAL A 310 -2.26 16.14 -34.74
C VAL A 310 -2.07 14.72 -34.21
N SER A 311 -1.69 13.79 -35.08
CA SER A 311 -1.38 12.41 -34.70
C SER A 311 -0.11 12.41 -33.85
N THR A 312 -0.25 12.33 -32.52
CA THR A 312 0.89 12.15 -31.62
C THR A 312 1.40 10.71 -31.73
N SER A 313 2.08 10.39 -32.82
CA SER A 313 2.76 9.09 -33.00
C SER A 313 3.84 8.96 -31.93
N ILE A 314 3.72 7.99 -31.02
CA ILE A 314 4.79 7.66 -30.06
C ILE A 314 6.08 7.35 -30.83
N PRO A 315 7.24 7.89 -30.43
CA PRO A 315 8.52 7.51 -31.02
C PRO A 315 8.90 6.08 -30.57
N MET A 316 8.59 5.09 -31.41
CA MET A 316 8.82 3.66 -31.11
C MET A 316 10.29 3.32 -30.82
N CYS A 317 11.24 4.02 -31.45
CA CYS A 317 12.66 3.85 -31.12
C CYS A 317 12.99 4.22 -29.66
N GLY A 318 12.24 5.15 -29.05
CA GLY A 318 12.32 5.46 -27.63
C GLY A 318 11.74 4.35 -26.77
N VAL A 319 10.61 3.76 -27.19
CA VAL A 319 9.98 2.61 -26.50
C VAL A 319 10.93 1.42 -26.47
N GLU A 320 11.55 1.08 -27.60
CA GLU A 320 12.55 0.02 -27.70
C GLU A 320 13.76 0.28 -26.79
N LEU A 321 14.23 1.54 -26.73
CA LEU A 321 15.33 1.92 -25.87
C LEU A 321 14.97 1.79 -24.39
N ILE A 322 13.76 2.17 -23.99
CA ILE A 322 13.25 1.95 -22.63
C ILE A 322 13.26 0.45 -22.32
N LYS A 323 12.66 -0.39 -23.17
CA LYS A 323 12.61 -1.84 -22.98
C LYS A 323 13.99 -2.50 -22.89
N LYS A 324 15.01 -1.91 -23.52
CA LYS A 324 16.40 -2.40 -23.43
C LYS A 324 17.03 -2.18 -22.05
N PHE A 325 16.63 -1.12 -21.34
CA PHE A 325 17.22 -0.74 -20.05
C PHE A 325 16.34 -1.08 -18.85
N GLU A 326 15.02 -1.09 -19.02
CA GLU A 326 14.08 -1.48 -17.99
C GLU A 326 13.89 -3.01 -17.98
N GLY A 327 13.77 -3.60 -16.80
CA GLY A 327 13.35 -4.99 -16.66
C GLY A 327 11.83 -5.10 -16.80
N CYS A 328 11.35 -6.09 -17.57
CA CYS A 328 9.92 -6.43 -17.61
C CYS A 328 9.60 -7.56 -16.63
N TYR A 329 8.75 -7.28 -15.65
CA TYR A 329 8.31 -8.27 -14.67
C TYR A 329 6.80 -8.47 -14.79
N LEU A 330 6.39 -9.66 -15.25
CA LEU A 330 4.98 -9.97 -15.52
C LEU A 330 4.16 -10.22 -14.25
N ASN A 331 4.82 -10.38 -13.11
CA ASN A 331 4.19 -10.50 -11.80
C ASN A 331 4.51 -9.27 -10.97
N ALA A 332 3.51 -8.78 -10.24
CA ALA A 332 3.65 -7.66 -9.32
C ALA A 332 4.75 -7.92 -8.28
N TYR A 333 5.69 -6.98 -8.15
CA TYR A 333 6.80 -7.06 -7.21
C TYR A 333 6.92 -5.77 -6.39
N PRO A 334 7.37 -5.85 -5.13
CA PRO A 334 7.67 -4.66 -4.34
C PRO A 334 8.96 -4.02 -4.85
N ASP A 335 8.96 -2.71 -5.11
CA ASP A 335 10.19 -2.00 -5.48
C ASP A 335 11.20 -2.08 -4.30
N PRO A 336 12.38 -2.71 -4.50
CA PRO A 336 13.36 -2.92 -3.44
C PRO A 336 14.01 -1.63 -2.93
N LEU A 337 13.93 -0.51 -3.67
CA LEU A 337 14.47 0.79 -3.24
C LEU A 337 13.51 1.63 -2.38
N SER A 338 12.21 1.35 -2.43
CA SER A 338 11.18 2.19 -1.79
C SER A 338 10.64 1.67 -0.46
N GLY A 339 11.17 0.55 0.05
CA GLY A 339 10.77 -0.01 1.35
C GLY A 339 9.47 -0.82 1.32
N GLY A 340 9.00 -1.25 0.14
CA GLY A 340 7.90 -2.22 -0.01
C GLY A 340 6.66 -1.70 -0.76
N LEU A 341 6.53 -0.39 -0.95
CA LEU A 341 5.53 0.25 -1.81
C LEU A 341 6.20 1.41 -2.58
N PRO A 342 5.83 1.68 -3.83
CA PRO A 342 4.72 1.10 -4.58
C PRO A 342 5.02 -0.31 -5.13
N ILE A 343 3.96 -1.10 -5.31
CA ILE A 343 4.03 -2.34 -6.07
C ILE A 343 4.18 -1.98 -7.55
N THR A 344 5.15 -2.62 -8.19
CA THR A 344 5.53 -2.36 -9.58
C THR A 344 5.30 -3.61 -10.42
N ILE A 345 4.87 -3.43 -11.67
CA ILE A 345 4.67 -4.53 -12.63
C ILE A 345 5.00 -4.06 -14.06
N GLY A 346 5.20 -5.01 -14.96
CA GLY A 346 5.55 -4.78 -16.36
C GLY A 346 6.89 -4.08 -16.47
N TRP A 347 6.94 -3.02 -17.28
CA TRP A 347 8.14 -2.22 -17.55
C TRP A 347 8.46 -1.15 -16.49
N GLY A 348 7.89 -1.24 -15.28
CA GLY A 348 8.10 -0.25 -14.22
C GLY A 348 6.86 0.57 -13.84
N THR A 349 5.66 0.04 -14.08
CA THR A 349 4.41 0.76 -13.80
C THR A 349 3.91 0.49 -12.38
N THR A 350 3.45 1.53 -11.69
CA THR A 350 2.97 1.46 -10.29
C THR A 350 1.46 1.62 -10.13
N ARG A 351 0.75 1.91 -11.24
CA ARG A 351 -0.71 2.05 -11.28
C ARG A 351 -1.31 1.33 -12.50
N LYS A 352 -2.52 0.81 -12.35
CA LYS A 352 -3.33 0.24 -13.44
C LYS A 352 -3.86 1.39 -14.34
N ARG A 353 -4.46 1.04 -15.49
CA ARG A 353 -5.01 2.06 -16.42
C ARG A 353 -6.10 2.93 -15.79
N ASP A 354 -6.87 2.37 -14.87
CA ASP A 354 -7.91 3.06 -14.10
C ASP A 354 -7.35 3.91 -12.92
N GLY A 355 -6.03 3.93 -12.75
CA GLY A 355 -5.34 4.66 -11.69
C GLY A 355 -5.24 3.92 -10.36
N SER A 356 -5.88 2.75 -10.21
CA SER A 356 -5.79 1.92 -9.01
C SER A 356 -4.37 1.35 -8.82
N PRO A 357 -3.93 1.07 -7.57
CA PRO A 357 -2.62 0.48 -7.34
C PRO A 357 -2.57 -0.99 -7.78
N TRP A 358 -1.37 -1.48 -8.05
CA TRP A 358 -1.13 -2.92 -8.18
C TRP A 358 -1.10 -3.58 -6.80
N TYR A 359 -1.54 -4.83 -6.74
CA TYR A 359 -1.51 -5.66 -5.54
C TYR A 359 -0.58 -6.86 -5.77
N MET A 360 0.04 -7.34 -4.70
CA MET A 360 0.83 -8.57 -4.76
C MET A 360 -0.06 -9.74 -5.20
N GLY A 361 0.42 -10.50 -6.19
CA GLY A 361 -0.34 -11.56 -6.85
C GLY A 361 -0.97 -11.15 -8.18
N ASP A 362 -1.05 -9.85 -8.49
CA ASP A 362 -1.42 -9.42 -9.84
C ASP A 362 -0.38 -9.90 -10.86
N SER A 363 -0.86 -10.43 -11.97
CA SER A 363 -0.01 -10.81 -13.11
C SER A 363 -0.61 -10.29 -14.41
N ILE A 364 0.26 -10.02 -15.38
CA ILE A 364 -0.11 -9.52 -16.70
C ILE A 364 0.65 -10.29 -17.78
N SER A 365 0.07 -10.40 -18.97
CA SER A 365 0.78 -10.94 -20.13
C SER A 365 1.85 -9.96 -20.63
N GLN A 366 2.82 -10.45 -21.40
CA GLN A 366 3.81 -9.57 -22.04
C GLN A 366 3.14 -8.50 -22.91
N GLN A 367 2.07 -8.88 -23.62
CA GLN A 367 1.29 -7.92 -24.41
C GLN A 367 0.64 -6.86 -23.53
N GLN A 368 0.04 -7.24 -22.39
CA GLN A 368 -0.55 -6.28 -21.46
C GLN A 368 0.52 -5.36 -20.85
N ALA A 369 1.71 -5.88 -20.52
CA ALA A 369 2.83 -5.07 -20.06
C ALA A 369 3.27 -4.05 -21.11
N ASP A 370 3.37 -4.47 -22.37
CA ASP A 370 3.72 -3.61 -23.49
C ASP A 370 2.68 -2.52 -23.71
N GLU A 371 1.39 -2.87 -23.72
CA GLU A 371 0.32 -1.89 -23.88
C GLU A 371 0.21 -0.93 -22.69
N LEU A 372 0.50 -1.39 -21.47
CA LEU A 372 0.56 -0.55 -20.27
C LEU A 372 1.70 0.46 -20.36
N LEU A 373 2.88 0.05 -20.84
CA LEU A 373 3.99 0.96 -21.08
C LEU A 373 3.60 2.04 -22.09
N ILE A 374 3.03 1.65 -23.24
CA ILE A 374 2.55 2.58 -24.27
C ILE A 374 1.56 3.59 -23.67
N TYR A 375 0.53 3.11 -22.96
CA TYR A 375 -0.46 3.96 -22.31
C TYR A 375 0.17 4.94 -21.32
N GLN A 376 1.13 4.49 -20.49
CA GLN A 376 1.81 5.34 -19.53
C GLN A 376 2.64 6.43 -20.23
N LEU A 377 3.34 6.08 -21.31
CA LEU A 377 4.13 7.02 -22.09
C LEU A 377 3.24 8.11 -22.71
N GLU A 378 2.09 7.75 -23.27
CA GLU A 378 1.11 8.68 -23.86
C GLU A 378 0.47 9.61 -22.84
N THR A 379 0.07 9.06 -21.69
CA THR A 379 -0.74 9.81 -20.71
C THR A 379 0.10 10.60 -19.72
N SER A 380 1.29 10.12 -19.37
CA SER A 380 2.06 10.67 -18.24
C SER A 380 3.41 11.28 -18.64
N TYR A 381 4.02 10.83 -19.75
CA TYR A 381 5.35 11.30 -20.15
C TYR A 381 5.31 12.27 -21.33
N LEU A 382 4.70 11.88 -22.44
CA LEU A 382 4.62 12.71 -23.64
C LEU A 382 4.01 14.12 -23.40
N PRO A 383 2.95 14.30 -22.60
CA PRO A 383 2.37 15.63 -22.39
C PRO A 383 3.33 16.62 -21.73
N ASP A 384 4.26 16.14 -20.89
CA ASP A 384 5.29 16.99 -20.29
C ASP A 384 6.43 17.26 -21.28
N LEU A 385 6.85 16.27 -22.07
CA LEU A 385 7.91 16.43 -23.07
C LEU A 385 7.49 17.34 -24.23
N MET A 386 6.21 17.33 -24.61
CA MET A 386 5.65 18.22 -25.62
C MET A 386 5.69 19.70 -25.22
N LYS A 387 5.94 20.02 -23.94
CA LYS A 387 6.16 21.40 -23.47
C LYS A 387 7.56 21.92 -23.79
N ILE A 388 8.48 21.07 -24.22
CA ILE A 388 9.80 21.49 -24.69
C ILE A 388 9.60 22.33 -25.96
N PRO A 389 10.03 23.61 -26.02
CA PRO A 389 9.74 24.50 -27.14
C PRO A 389 10.17 23.97 -28.51
N SER A 390 11.25 23.18 -28.57
CA SER A 390 11.75 22.57 -29.81
C SER A 390 11.11 21.22 -30.14
N TRP A 391 10.17 20.70 -29.35
CA TRP A 391 9.67 19.31 -29.47
C TRP A 391 9.13 18.98 -30.87
N GLY A 392 8.36 19.88 -31.46
CA GLY A 392 7.77 19.69 -32.80
C GLY A 392 8.78 19.69 -33.95
N GLU A 393 10.01 20.15 -33.71
CA GLU A 393 11.10 20.17 -34.68
C GLU A 393 12.02 18.94 -34.54
N LEU A 394 11.92 18.22 -33.42
CA LEU A 394 12.72 17.04 -33.17
C LEU A 394 12.21 15.88 -34.03
N ASN A 395 13.14 15.16 -34.66
CA ASN A 395 12.79 13.93 -35.35
C ASN A 395 12.44 12.80 -34.35
N PRO A 396 11.82 11.69 -34.80
CA PRO A 396 11.42 10.62 -33.90
C PRO A 396 12.56 9.97 -33.09
N ASN A 397 13.80 9.91 -33.60
CA ASN A 397 14.94 9.43 -32.81
C ASN A 397 15.26 10.37 -31.65
N GLN A 398 15.26 11.69 -31.90
CA GLN A 398 15.48 12.70 -30.87
C GLN A 398 14.37 12.69 -29.82
N GLN A 399 13.12 12.62 -30.27
CA GLN A 399 11.95 12.48 -29.38
C GLN A 399 12.05 11.19 -28.55
N GLY A 400 12.43 10.07 -29.17
CA GLY A 400 12.60 8.78 -28.51
C GLY A 400 13.70 8.76 -27.46
N ALA A 401 14.83 9.41 -27.72
CA ALA A 401 15.91 9.56 -26.76
C ALA A 401 15.47 10.37 -25.53
N LEU A 402 14.77 11.50 -25.73
CA LEU A 402 14.24 12.30 -24.62
C LEU A 402 13.13 11.59 -23.85
N LEU A 403 12.33 10.76 -24.54
CA LEU A 403 11.33 9.90 -23.90
C LEU A 403 11.98 8.88 -22.97
N SER A 404 13.04 8.19 -23.42
CA SER A 404 13.77 7.23 -22.58
C SER A 404 14.47 7.87 -21.38
N PHE A 405 15.03 9.06 -21.59
CA PHE A 405 15.63 9.87 -20.52
C PHE A 405 14.61 10.33 -19.49
N GLY A 406 13.47 10.87 -19.96
CA GLY A 406 12.35 11.27 -19.12
C GLY A 406 11.76 10.09 -18.36
N TYR A 407 11.69 8.89 -18.95
CA TYR A 407 11.26 7.68 -18.24
C TYR A 407 12.14 7.36 -17.04
N ASN A 408 13.46 7.51 -17.18
CA ASN A 408 14.40 7.18 -16.10
C ASN A 408 14.43 8.19 -14.96
N LEU A 409 14.32 9.47 -15.30
CA LEU A 409 14.62 10.58 -14.37
C LEU A 409 13.38 11.41 -14.00
N GLY A 410 12.23 11.12 -14.63
CA GLY A 410 10.98 11.86 -14.51
C GLY A 410 10.68 12.71 -15.74
N SER A 411 9.41 12.72 -16.17
CA SER A 411 8.92 13.45 -17.35
C SER A 411 9.11 14.97 -17.26
N LYS A 412 9.15 15.51 -16.03
CA LYS A 412 9.22 16.95 -15.72
C LYS A 412 10.64 17.50 -15.62
N PHE A 413 11.61 16.85 -16.26
CA PHE A 413 13.00 17.30 -16.19
C PHE A 413 13.21 18.66 -16.88
N TYR A 414 12.43 19.00 -17.91
CA TYR A 414 12.61 20.25 -18.62
C TYR A 414 12.20 21.45 -17.76
N GLY A 415 13.15 22.33 -17.45
CA GLY A 415 12.96 23.48 -16.57
C GLY A 415 13.14 23.20 -15.07
N ALA A 416 13.43 21.96 -14.68
CA ALA A 416 13.72 21.62 -13.28
C ALA A 416 15.14 22.04 -12.87
N SER A 417 15.31 22.40 -11.59
CA SER A 417 16.54 22.98 -11.02
C SER A 417 17.72 22.02 -10.85
N ASN A 418 17.56 20.76 -11.26
CA ASN A 418 18.62 19.78 -11.34
C ASN A 418 18.92 19.38 -12.78
N PHE A 419 18.25 20.02 -13.75
CA PHE A 419 18.30 19.71 -15.17
C PHE A 419 18.62 20.93 -16.05
N GLU A 420 19.27 21.97 -15.52
CA GLU A 420 19.56 23.21 -16.24
C GLU A 420 20.44 22.97 -17.46
N SER A 421 21.42 22.07 -17.38
CA SER A 421 22.27 21.76 -18.55
C SER A 421 21.47 21.15 -19.69
N MET A 422 20.59 20.19 -19.40
CA MET A 422 19.72 19.58 -20.41
C MET A 422 18.72 20.62 -20.96
N THR A 423 18.09 21.39 -20.07
CA THR A 423 17.16 22.46 -20.45
C THR A 423 17.82 23.48 -21.36
N ARG A 424 19.05 23.93 -21.04
CA ARG A 424 19.80 24.89 -21.84
C ARG A 424 20.16 24.35 -23.22
N VAL A 425 20.63 23.10 -23.30
CA VAL A 425 20.97 22.47 -24.59
C VAL A 425 19.73 22.34 -25.47
N LEU A 426 18.61 21.87 -24.91
CA LEU A 426 17.35 21.74 -25.65
C LEU A 426 16.81 23.10 -26.09
N LYS A 427 16.80 24.09 -25.19
CA LYS A 427 16.33 25.45 -25.48
C LYS A 427 17.15 26.14 -26.58
N ASN A 428 18.47 25.97 -26.55
CA ASN A 428 19.40 26.63 -27.48
C ASN A 428 19.68 25.81 -28.75
N ARG A 429 19.10 24.61 -28.87
CA ARG A 429 19.38 23.65 -29.96
C ARG A 429 20.88 23.30 -30.10
N ASP A 430 21.57 23.22 -28.98
CA ASP A 430 23.02 23.00 -28.93
C ASP A 430 23.38 21.51 -29.04
N TRP A 431 23.10 20.92 -30.20
CA TRP A 431 23.28 19.48 -30.43
C TRP A 431 24.74 19.03 -30.35
N ALA A 432 25.70 19.94 -30.52
CA ALA A 432 27.11 19.65 -30.33
C ALA A 432 27.40 19.19 -28.88
N ASN A 433 26.70 19.76 -27.90
CA ASN A 433 26.89 19.46 -26.49
C ASN A 433 25.89 18.43 -25.93
N ILE A 434 24.98 17.87 -26.75
CA ILE A 434 23.92 16.99 -26.26
C ILE A 434 24.48 15.70 -25.64
N ARG A 435 25.50 15.10 -26.27
CA ARG A 435 26.11 13.85 -25.80
C ARG A 435 26.71 14.04 -24.41
N GLU A 436 27.58 15.02 -24.23
CA GLU A 436 28.18 15.30 -22.93
C GLU A 436 27.13 15.66 -21.87
N THR A 437 26.05 16.31 -22.29
CA THR A 437 24.96 16.67 -21.40
C THR A 437 24.19 15.46 -20.89
N PHE A 438 23.88 14.46 -21.73
CA PHE A 438 23.32 13.18 -21.26
C PHE A 438 24.23 12.51 -20.22
N ILE A 439 25.55 12.46 -20.49
CA ILE A 439 26.55 11.79 -19.63
C ILE A 439 26.67 12.40 -18.23
N LYS A 440 26.25 13.67 -18.03
CA LYS A 440 26.21 14.31 -16.71
C LYS A 440 25.21 13.61 -15.77
N TYR A 441 24.12 13.04 -16.30
CA TYR A 441 23.07 12.39 -15.53
C TYR A 441 23.32 10.89 -15.32
N ARG A 442 24.55 10.56 -14.91
CA ARG A 442 24.99 9.17 -14.61
C ARG A 442 25.14 8.85 -13.12
N ASN A 443 24.91 9.84 -12.25
CA ASN A 443 25.11 9.75 -10.80
C ASN A 443 26.52 9.23 -10.40
N PRO A 444 27.58 10.04 -10.57
CA PRO A 444 28.96 9.62 -10.33
C PRO A 444 29.21 9.13 -8.89
N GLY A 445 30.00 8.06 -8.74
CA GLY A 445 30.36 7.47 -7.46
C GLY A 445 29.30 6.53 -6.87
N SER A 446 28.15 6.38 -7.52
CA SER A 446 27.13 5.40 -7.12
C SER A 446 27.43 4.00 -7.66
N ASN A 447 26.89 2.97 -7.00
CA ASN A 447 26.98 1.59 -7.46
C ASN A 447 26.25 1.33 -8.80
N VAL A 448 25.43 2.27 -9.26
CA VAL A 448 24.70 2.21 -10.53
C VAL A 448 25.33 3.05 -11.64
N GLU A 449 26.43 3.77 -11.36
CA GLU A 449 27.05 4.72 -12.31
C GLU A 449 27.36 4.07 -13.66
N GLN A 450 27.94 2.87 -13.67
CA GLN A 450 28.30 2.19 -14.92
C GLN A 450 27.06 1.83 -15.76
N GLY A 451 25.96 1.44 -15.10
CA GLY A 451 24.68 1.16 -15.76
C GLY A 451 24.06 2.42 -16.35
N LEU A 452 23.98 3.49 -15.55
CA LEU A 452 23.45 4.77 -16.00
C LEU A 452 24.30 5.37 -17.11
N ARG A 453 25.64 5.29 -17.03
CA ARG A 453 26.53 5.76 -18.10
C ARG A 453 26.21 5.09 -19.44
N ARG A 454 26.10 3.75 -19.47
CA ARG A 454 25.73 3.02 -20.70
C ARG A 454 24.37 3.45 -21.24
N ARG A 455 23.40 3.72 -20.36
CA ARG A 455 22.08 4.23 -20.75
C ARG A 455 22.16 5.63 -21.38
N ARG A 456 22.86 6.56 -20.73
CA ARG A 456 23.08 7.93 -21.23
C ARG A 456 23.83 7.94 -22.57
N GLU A 457 24.81 7.04 -22.77
CA GLU A 457 25.52 6.87 -24.05
C GLU A 457 24.55 6.42 -25.16
N ALA A 458 23.71 5.41 -24.90
CA ALA A 458 22.74 4.92 -25.89
C ALA A 458 21.62 5.92 -26.21
N GLU A 459 21.15 6.70 -25.23
CA GLU A 459 20.21 7.80 -25.46
C GLU A 459 20.84 8.91 -26.32
N ALA A 460 22.09 9.29 -26.05
CA ALA A 460 22.81 10.26 -26.87
C ALA A 460 23.05 9.76 -28.30
N GLU A 461 23.39 8.48 -28.46
CA GLU A 461 23.54 7.83 -29.77
C GLU A 461 22.24 7.82 -30.55
N LEU A 462 21.12 7.49 -29.90
CA LEU A 462 19.80 7.56 -30.53
C LEU A 462 19.49 9.01 -30.94
N PHE A 463 19.70 9.98 -30.06
CA PHE A 463 19.43 11.40 -30.36
C PHE A 463 20.22 11.92 -31.57
N LEU A 464 21.48 11.50 -31.70
CA LEU A 464 22.37 11.93 -32.78
C LEU A 464 22.24 11.07 -34.05
N LYS A 465 21.49 9.97 -34.00
CA LYS A 465 21.29 9.08 -35.14
C LYS A 465 20.50 9.82 -36.23
N PRO A 466 21.03 9.94 -37.46
CA PRO A 466 20.31 10.53 -38.58
C PRO A 466 18.93 9.87 -38.74
N TYR A 467 17.91 10.69 -38.95
CA TYR A 467 16.56 10.22 -39.26
C TYR A 467 16.36 10.35 -40.77
N PRO A 468 16.07 9.25 -41.48
CA PRO A 468 15.97 9.22 -42.93
C PRO A 468 14.77 9.99 -43.48
#